data_AF-A0A3A1Y2K5-F1
#
_entry.id   AF-A0A3A1Y2K5-F1
#
_cell.length_a   1.000
_cell.length_b   1.000
_cell.length_c   1.000
_cell.angle_alpha   90.00
_cell.angle_beta   90.00
_cell.angle_gamma   90.00
#
_symmetry.space_group_name_H-M   'P 1'
#
loop_
_entity.id
_entity.type
_entity.pdbx_description
1 polymer ?
#
loop_
_entity_poly.entity_id
_entity_poly.type
_entity_poly.pdbx_seq_one_letter_code
_entity_poly.pdbx_strand_id
1 'polypeptide(L)'
;MDKKVTEMIRNNQRWARKRLKYNPTYFTDMAQGQTPDTLWIGCSDSRVPAETLTGNHPGQLFVHRNIANMVIHTDLNCMSVVQYAVEALKVKDIIVCGHSHCGGIKAAADKETRGLISNWLMHIQDLYTRHQTLLNSLSEEHRLEVVTRLNVAEQIWNLGRSSIVQDAWARGQDLTISGLVYNIEDGHLLEEGVEARSAEELEVNYRNYIARLLTLTDQDLEQEVLDRANKDKQASDEDESEAKPHNDLDYY
;
A
#
# COMPACT_ATOMS: atom_id res chain seq x y z
N MET A 1 17.36 -32.06 0.19
CA MET A 1 16.61 -30.79 0.22
C MET A 1 16.22 -30.51 1.66
N ASP A 2 16.30 -29.26 2.11
CA ASP A 2 15.90 -28.86 3.47
C ASP A 2 14.47 -29.34 3.81
N LYS A 3 14.23 -29.78 5.05
CA LYS A 3 12.91 -30.25 5.50
C LYS A 3 11.83 -29.18 5.31
N LYS A 4 12.15 -27.91 5.57
CA LYS A 4 11.22 -26.77 5.41
C LYS A 4 10.84 -26.54 3.96
N VAL A 5 11.83 -26.55 3.05
CA VAL A 5 11.57 -26.37 1.61
C VAL A 5 10.75 -27.54 1.05
N THR A 6 11.03 -28.76 1.52
CA THR A 6 10.23 -29.94 1.15
C THR A 6 8.78 -29.81 1.60
N GLU A 7 8.55 -29.26 2.78
CA GLU A 7 7.20 -28.99 3.29
C GLU A 7 6.49 -27.91 2.47
N MET A 8 7.17 -26.82 2.08
CA MET A 8 6.58 -25.79 1.21
C MET A 8 6.10 -26.38 -0.14
N ILE A 9 6.89 -27.27 -0.75
CA ILE A 9 6.47 -27.96 -1.99
C ILE A 9 5.25 -28.84 -1.74
N ARG A 10 5.21 -29.59 -0.62
CA ARG A 10 4.03 -30.40 -0.27
C ARG A 10 2.79 -29.54 -0.01
N ASN A 11 2.96 -28.38 0.62
CA ASN A 11 1.87 -27.43 0.85
C ASN A 11 1.33 -26.89 -0.47
N ASN A 12 2.22 -26.48 -1.39
CA ASN A 12 1.85 -26.04 -2.73
C ASN A 12 1.12 -27.14 -3.53
N GLN A 13 1.60 -28.38 -3.50
CA GLN A 13 0.92 -29.50 -4.17
C GLN A 13 -0.50 -29.73 -3.63
N ARG A 14 -0.70 -29.60 -2.31
CA ARG A 14 -2.05 -29.70 -1.71
C ARG A 14 -2.93 -28.52 -2.14
N TRP A 15 -2.40 -27.30 -2.12
CA TRP A 15 -3.10 -26.10 -2.58
C TRP A 15 -3.53 -26.21 -4.04
N ALA A 16 -2.65 -26.65 -4.95
CA ALA A 16 -2.98 -26.79 -6.36
C ALA A 16 -4.10 -27.81 -6.60
N ARG A 17 -4.06 -28.96 -5.92
CA ARG A 17 -5.13 -29.97 -5.98
C ARG A 17 -6.46 -29.46 -5.44
N LYS A 18 -6.43 -28.72 -4.33
CA LYS A 18 -7.63 -28.07 -3.79
C LYS A 18 -8.21 -27.11 -4.83
N ARG A 19 -7.42 -26.18 -5.37
CA ARG A 19 -7.89 -25.19 -6.36
C ARG A 19 -8.54 -25.84 -7.58
N LEU A 20 -7.92 -26.89 -8.14
CA LEU A 20 -8.50 -27.63 -9.27
C LEU A 20 -9.78 -28.38 -8.94
N LYS A 21 -9.99 -28.78 -7.68
CA LYS A 21 -11.25 -29.41 -7.24
C LYS A 21 -12.41 -28.41 -7.25
N TYR A 22 -12.15 -27.14 -6.89
CA TYR A 22 -13.15 -26.09 -6.88
C TYR A 22 -13.35 -25.45 -8.26
N ASN A 23 -12.26 -25.17 -8.97
CA ASN A 23 -12.25 -24.62 -10.32
C ASN A 23 -11.30 -25.44 -11.22
N PRO A 24 -11.84 -26.39 -12.03
CA PRO A 24 -11.04 -27.24 -12.90
C PRO A 24 -10.23 -26.49 -13.98
N THR A 25 -10.65 -25.27 -14.36
CA THR A 25 -9.97 -24.44 -15.37
C THR A 25 -9.04 -23.40 -14.76
N TYR A 26 -8.90 -23.36 -13.43
CA TYR A 26 -8.15 -22.32 -12.72
C TYR A 26 -6.76 -22.02 -13.31
N PHE A 27 -5.94 -23.05 -13.54
CA PHE A 27 -4.59 -22.86 -14.08
C PHE A 27 -4.56 -22.66 -15.61
N THR A 28 -5.55 -23.19 -16.34
CA THR A 28 -5.64 -22.93 -17.78
C THR A 28 -6.05 -21.49 -18.04
N ASP A 29 -6.94 -20.93 -17.23
CA ASP A 29 -7.39 -19.54 -17.30
C ASP A 29 -6.24 -18.61 -16.92
N MET A 30 -5.55 -18.89 -15.82
CA MET A 30 -4.35 -18.14 -15.39
C MET A 30 -3.23 -18.15 -16.44
N ALA A 31 -3.07 -19.24 -17.19
CA ALA A 31 -2.06 -19.34 -18.24
C ALA A 31 -2.37 -18.51 -19.49
N GLN A 32 -3.60 -17.99 -19.66
CA GLN A 32 -3.96 -17.17 -20.81
C GLN A 32 -3.40 -15.74 -20.74
N GLY A 33 -2.83 -15.34 -19.60
CA GLY A 33 -2.19 -14.05 -19.40
C GLY A 33 -2.81 -13.28 -18.24
N GLN A 34 -2.20 -12.13 -17.95
CA GLN A 34 -2.68 -11.20 -16.94
C GLN A 34 -3.04 -9.87 -17.61
N THR A 35 -4.12 -9.26 -17.15
CA THR A 35 -4.50 -7.90 -17.53
C THR A 35 -4.85 -7.13 -16.25
N PRO A 36 -3.86 -6.92 -15.37
CA PRO A 36 -4.10 -6.17 -14.15
C PRO A 36 -4.50 -4.74 -14.52
N ASP A 37 -5.49 -4.20 -13.84
CA ASP A 37 -5.90 -2.80 -13.97
C ASP A 37 -5.17 -1.90 -12.96
N THR A 38 -4.54 -2.50 -11.95
CA THR A 38 -3.95 -1.79 -10.82
C THR A 38 -2.52 -2.27 -10.56
N LEU A 39 -1.59 -1.32 -10.39
CA LEU A 39 -0.28 -1.55 -9.79
C LEU A 39 -0.33 -1.24 -8.29
N TRP A 40 0.01 -2.23 -7.46
CA TRP A 40 0.15 -2.09 -6.01
C TRP A 40 1.61 -2.00 -5.60
N ILE A 41 2.03 -0.87 -5.03
CA ILE A 41 3.35 -0.66 -4.43
C ILE A 41 3.19 -0.72 -2.92
N GLY A 42 3.61 -1.84 -2.32
CA GLY A 42 3.45 -2.11 -0.90
C GLY A 42 4.77 -2.34 -0.17
N CYS A 43 4.67 -2.53 1.15
CA CYS A 43 5.84 -2.89 1.94
C CYS A 43 6.20 -4.37 1.75
N SER A 44 7.49 -4.70 1.88
CA SER A 44 7.99 -6.08 1.99
C SER A 44 7.56 -6.79 3.30
N ASP A 45 6.87 -6.10 4.21
CA ASP A 45 6.26 -6.70 5.40
C ASP A 45 5.29 -7.83 5.00
N SER A 46 5.47 -9.00 5.60
CA SER A 46 4.76 -10.22 5.22
C SER A 46 3.33 -10.29 5.76
N ARG A 47 2.91 -9.35 6.62
CA ARG A 47 1.58 -9.39 7.26
C ARG A 47 0.44 -9.00 6.32
N VAL A 48 0.75 -8.48 5.13
CA VAL A 48 -0.21 -7.74 4.31
C VAL A 48 -0.13 -8.14 2.81
N PRO A 49 -0.64 -9.33 2.40
CA PRO A 49 -0.80 -9.67 0.99
C PRO A 49 -1.89 -8.79 0.35
N ALA A 50 -1.56 -8.10 -0.76
CA ALA A 50 -2.44 -7.09 -1.35
C ALA A 50 -3.73 -7.71 -1.90
N GLU A 51 -3.60 -8.90 -2.47
CA GLU A 51 -4.69 -9.73 -2.99
C GLU A 51 -5.67 -10.09 -1.88
N THR A 52 -5.16 -10.49 -0.70
CA THR A 52 -6.02 -10.81 0.46
C THR A 52 -6.74 -9.57 0.97
N LEU A 53 -6.05 -8.42 1.05
CA LEU A 53 -6.66 -7.19 1.55
C LEU A 53 -7.82 -6.68 0.70
N THR A 54 -7.67 -6.80 -0.61
CA THR A 54 -8.56 -6.16 -1.59
C THR A 54 -9.60 -7.13 -2.17
N GLY A 55 -9.59 -8.39 -1.73
CA GLY A 55 -10.42 -9.44 -2.33
C GLY A 55 -10.04 -9.79 -3.77
N ASN A 56 -8.92 -9.28 -4.28
CA ASN A 56 -8.47 -9.53 -5.64
C ASN A 56 -7.89 -10.94 -5.80
N HIS A 57 -8.09 -11.51 -6.98
CA HIS A 57 -7.54 -12.79 -7.40
C HIS A 57 -6.17 -12.63 -8.08
N PRO A 58 -5.33 -13.68 -8.09
CA PRO A 58 -4.06 -13.66 -8.81
C PRO A 58 -4.25 -13.24 -10.27
N GLY A 59 -3.47 -12.24 -10.70
CA GLY A 59 -3.53 -11.66 -12.05
C GLY A 59 -4.36 -10.37 -12.16
N GLN A 60 -5.09 -9.98 -11.12
CA GLN A 60 -5.82 -8.70 -11.07
C GLN A 60 -4.96 -7.53 -10.58
N LEU A 61 -3.99 -7.80 -9.68
CA LEU A 61 -3.01 -6.82 -9.24
C LEU A 61 -1.64 -7.10 -9.86
N PHE A 62 -0.95 -6.06 -10.29
CA PHE A 62 0.49 -6.09 -10.53
C PHE A 62 1.20 -5.56 -9.29
N VAL A 63 2.14 -6.29 -8.70
CA VAL A 63 2.62 -5.98 -7.34
C VAL A 63 4.12 -5.72 -7.31
N HIS A 64 4.50 -4.59 -6.69
CA HIS A 64 5.87 -4.30 -6.26
C HIS A 64 5.95 -4.24 -4.74
N ARG A 65 7.07 -4.71 -4.18
CA ARG A 65 7.32 -4.61 -2.73
C ARG A 65 8.77 -4.24 -2.45
N ASN A 66 8.95 -3.26 -1.60
CA ASN A 66 10.22 -2.93 -0.97
C ASN A 66 9.99 -2.51 0.49
N ILE A 67 11.06 -2.35 1.27
CA ILE A 67 10.92 -2.00 2.70
C ILE A 67 10.36 -0.58 2.80
N ALA A 68 9.23 -0.43 3.49
CA ALA A 68 8.51 0.83 3.67
C ALA A 68 7.99 1.48 2.37
N ASN A 69 7.65 0.66 1.35
CA ASN A 69 6.84 1.04 0.18
C ASN A 69 7.31 2.31 -0.54
N MET A 70 8.63 2.43 -0.71
CA MET A 70 9.31 3.60 -1.25
C MET A 70 9.19 3.68 -2.78
N VAL A 71 9.08 4.91 -3.27
CA VAL A 71 9.20 5.29 -4.67
C VAL A 71 10.33 6.33 -4.76
N ILE A 72 11.56 5.85 -4.98
CA ILE A 72 12.75 6.71 -5.09
C ILE A 72 12.97 7.04 -6.56
N HIS A 73 13.21 8.32 -6.87
CA HIS A 73 13.36 8.81 -8.25
C HIS A 73 14.38 8.03 -9.11
N THR A 74 15.42 7.49 -8.48
CA THR A 74 16.51 6.76 -9.14
C THR A 74 16.51 5.27 -8.81
N ASP A 75 15.50 4.75 -8.11
CA ASP A 75 15.36 3.31 -7.91
C ASP A 75 14.86 2.64 -9.20
N LEU A 76 15.81 2.18 -10.01
CA LEU A 76 15.52 1.51 -11.27
C LEU A 76 14.68 0.24 -11.10
N ASN A 77 14.68 -0.39 -9.91
CA ASN A 77 13.82 -1.53 -9.62
C ASN A 77 12.35 -1.09 -9.64
N CYS A 78 11.97 -0.15 -8.75
CA CYS A 78 10.61 0.40 -8.72
C CYS A 78 10.22 1.05 -10.06
N MET A 79 11.09 1.88 -10.65
CA MET A 79 10.79 2.57 -11.90
C MET A 79 10.58 1.63 -13.08
N SER A 80 11.29 0.50 -13.16
CA SER A 80 11.05 -0.51 -14.20
C SER A 80 9.67 -1.14 -14.06
N VAL A 81 9.22 -1.41 -12.82
CA VAL A 81 7.88 -1.96 -12.57
C VAL A 81 6.81 -0.95 -12.94
N VAL A 82 6.98 0.32 -12.53
CA VAL A 82 6.05 1.42 -12.88
C VAL A 82 5.96 1.60 -14.39
N GLN A 83 7.09 1.66 -15.09
CA GLN A 83 7.12 1.80 -16.55
C GLN A 83 6.40 0.63 -17.23
N TYR A 84 6.69 -0.61 -16.83
CA TYR A 84 6.03 -1.77 -17.41
C TYR A 84 4.52 -1.77 -17.16
N ALA A 85 4.08 -1.43 -15.95
CA ALA A 85 2.67 -1.34 -15.60
C ALA A 85 1.93 -0.29 -16.44
N VAL A 86 2.51 0.91 -16.55
CA VAL A 86 1.89 2.05 -17.23
C VAL A 86 1.93 1.89 -18.75
N GLU A 87 3.06 1.44 -19.31
CA GLU A 87 3.29 1.44 -20.74
C GLU A 87 2.93 0.11 -21.42
N ALA A 88 3.23 -1.02 -20.79
CA ALA A 88 2.98 -2.34 -21.36
C ALA A 88 1.62 -2.92 -20.93
N LEU A 89 1.31 -2.85 -19.63
CA LEU A 89 0.06 -3.41 -19.09
C LEU A 89 -1.12 -2.44 -19.17
N LYS A 90 -0.86 -1.13 -19.31
CA LYS A 90 -1.87 -0.07 -19.35
C LYS A 90 -2.78 -0.08 -18.12
N VAL A 91 -2.18 -0.27 -16.94
CA VAL A 91 -2.91 -0.10 -15.67
C VAL A 91 -3.55 1.29 -15.63
N LYS A 92 -4.72 1.37 -15.00
CA LYS A 92 -5.46 2.62 -14.78
C LYS A 92 -5.14 3.22 -13.42
N ASP A 93 -4.74 2.38 -12.47
CA ASP A 93 -4.54 2.79 -11.10
C ASP A 93 -3.14 2.38 -10.62
N ILE A 94 -2.46 3.27 -9.90
CA ILE A 94 -1.26 2.95 -9.13
C ILE A 94 -1.50 3.32 -7.68
N ILE A 95 -1.47 2.31 -6.81
CA ILE A 95 -1.66 2.48 -5.37
C ILE A 95 -0.30 2.38 -4.69
N VAL A 96 0.03 3.38 -3.88
CA VAL A 96 1.11 3.25 -2.88
C VAL A 96 0.46 3.01 -1.53
N CYS A 97 0.65 1.82 -0.97
CA CYS A 97 0.06 1.45 0.31
C CYS A 97 1.11 1.35 1.41
N GLY A 98 1.02 2.26 2.37
CA GLY A 98 1.68 2.16 3.67
C GLY A 98 0.92 1.24 4.61
N HIS A 99 1.47 0.99 5.80
CA HIS A 99 0.75 0.24 6.82
C HIS A 99 1.19 0.63 8.24
N SER A 100 0.28 0.51 9.20
CA SER A 100 0.59 0.73 10.62
C SER A 100 1.67 -0.27 11.09
N HIS A 101 2.40 0.11 12.14
CA HIS A 101 3.46 -0.72 12.72
C HIS A 101 4.53 -1.18 11.72
N CYS A 102 4.88 -0.34 10.73
CA CYS A 102 5.89 -0.68 9.73
C CYS A 102 7.29 -0.77 10.36
N GLY A 103 7.90 -1.96 10.25
CA GLY A 103 9.25 -2.20 10.77
C GLY A 103 10.31 -1.29 10.14
N GLY A 104 10.18 -0.95 8.85
CA GLY A 104 11.07 -0.03 8.16
C GLY A 104 10.95 1.41 8.66
N ILE A 105 9.72 1.92 8.84
CA ILE A 105 9.47 3.24 9.41
C ILE A 105 10.00 3.33 10.84
N LYS A 106 9.72 2.31 11.66
CA LYS A 106 10.24 2.23 13.04
C LYS A 106 11.77 2.21 13.07
N ALA A 107 12.41 1.44 12.21
CA ALA A 107 13.87 1.40 12.10
C ALA A 107 14.45 2.73 11.61
N ALA A 108 13.75 3.48 10.76
CA ALA A 108 14.19 4.80 10.32
C ALA A 108 14.21 5.82 11.47
N ALA A 109 13.30 5.69 12.44
CA ALA A 109 13.28 6.52 13.65
C ALA A 109 14.41 6.18 14.64
N ASP A 110 14.95 4.95 14.57
CA ASP A 110 16.00 4.47 15.46
C ASP A 110 17.39 4.92 14.99
N LYS A 111 18.08 5.66 15.86
CA LYS A 111 19.45 6.16 15.63
C LYS A 111 20.50 5.05 15.58
N GLU A 112 20.19 3.86 16.09
CA GLU A 112 21.11 2.72 16.10
C GLU A 112 20.97 1.82 14.87
N THR A 113 20.05 2.10 13.94
CA THR A 113 19.93 1.33 12.69
C THR A 113 21.21 1.42 11.87
N ARG A 114 21.85 0.26 11.61
CA ARG A 114 23.12 0.17 10.88
C ARG A 114 23.05 -0.82 9.71
N GLY A 115 24.07 -0.79 8.86
CA GLY A 115 24.24 -1.71 7.74
C GLY A 115 23.63 -1.19 6.45
N LEU A 116 23.49 -2.05 5.44
CA LEU A 116 23.04 -1.61 4.11
C LEU A 116 21.62 -1.01 4.13
N ILE A 117 20.76 -1.51 5.01
CA ILE A 117 19.39 -1.03 5.15
C ILE A 117 19.30 0.42 5.61
N SER A 118 20.28 0.91 6.39
CA SER A 118 20.26 2.32 6.84
C SER A 118 20.31 3.26 5.65
N ASN A 119 21.03 2.90 4.57
CA ASN A 119 21.10 3.73 3.37
C ASN A 119 19.75 3.86 2.67
N TRP A 120 18.98 2.77 2.63
CA TRP A 120 17.62 2.78 2.09
C TRP A 120 16.67 3.63 2.96
N LEU A 121 16.81 3.51 4.28
CA LEU A 121 15.98 4.23 5.24
C LEU A 121 16.35 5.71 5.39
N MET A 122 17.48 6.17 4.85
CA MET A 122 17.84 7.60 4.84
C MET A 122 16.75 8.46 4.20
N HIS A 123 16.07 7.97 3.17
CA HIS A 123 14.96 8.67 2.54
C HIS A 123 13.79 8.96 3.49
N ILE A 124 13.55 8.07 4.46
CA ILE A 124 12.55 8.28 5.52
C ILE A 124 13.13 9.15 6.64
N GLN A 125 14.42 9.03 6.95
CA GLN A 125 15.10 9.90 7.92
C GLN A 125 15.10 11.37 7.47
N ASP A 126 15.21 11.62 6.18
CA ASP A 126 15.06 12.95 5.59
C ASP A 126 13.66 13.51 5.85
N LEU A 127 12.64 12.65 5.78
CA LEU A 127 11.26 13.02 6.09
C LEU A 127 11.07 13.35 7.57
N TYR A 128 11.63 12.51 8.46
CA TYR A 128 11.68 12.80 9.90
C TYR A 128 12.33 14.17 10.17
N THR A 129 13.44 14.45 9.51
CA THR A 129 14.18 15.70 9.68
C THR A 129 13.36 16.89 9.17
N ARG A 130 12.73 16.78 8.00
CA ARG A 130 11.92 17.84 7.38
C ARG A 130 10.70 18.22 8.24
N HIS A 131 10.08 17.25 8.89
CA HIS A 131 8.87 17.45 9.71
C HIS A 131 9.14 17.37 11.22
N GLN A 132 10.40 17.56 11.64
CA GLN A 132 10.82 17.32 13.02
C GLN A 132 10.00 18.10 14.06
N THR A 133 9.60 19.34 13.76
CA THR A 133 8.79 20.17 14.67
C THR A 133 7.45 19.52 15.00
N LEU A 134 6.70 19.06 13.99
CA LEU A 134 5.45 18.33 14.18
C LEU A 134 5.69 17.00 14.89
N LEU A 135 6.65 16.23 14.40
CA LEU A 135 6.85 14.87 14.90
C LEU A 135 7.29 14.84 16.37
N ASN A 136 8.03 15.86 16.82
CA ASN A 136 8.43 15.99 18.21
C ASN A 136 7.29 16.45 19.14
N SER A 137 6.20 17.02 18.62
CA SER A 137 5.03 17.39 19.44
C SER A 137 4.03 16.26 19.66
N LEU A 138 4.22 15.12 18.97
CA LEU A 138 3.35 13.94 19.07
C LEU A 138 3.95 12.87 19.98
N SER A 139 3.07 12.03 20.52
CA SER A 139 3.44 10.78 21.20
C SER A 139 4.26 9.86 20.28
N GLU A 140 4.99 8.89 20.83
CA GLU A 140 5.80 7.97 20.01
C GLU A 140 4.94 7.16 19.03
N GLU A 141 3.79 6.69 19.50
CA GLU A 141 2.83 5.91 18.71
C GLU A 141 2.27 6.74 17.54
N HIS A 142 1.72 7.91 17.85
CA HIS A 142 1.18 8.85 16.88
C HIS A 142 2.25 9.37 15.91
N ARG A 143 3.50 9.51 16.36
CA ARG A 143 4.62 9.88 15.49
C ARG A 143 4.85 8.82 14.41
N LEU A 144 4.81 7.52 14.75
CA LEU A 144 4.97 6.46 13.76
C LEU A 144 3.81 6.43 12.76
N GLU A 145 2.59 6.65 13.24
CA GLU A 145 1.40 6.78 12.38
C GLU A 145 1.54 7.95 11.40
N VAL A 146 1.83 9.15 11.91
CA VAL A 146 1.95 10.37 11.09
C VAL A 146 3.12 10.25 10.10
N VAL A 147 4.25 9.65 10.48
CA VAL A 147 5.33 9.40 9.50
C VAL A 147 4.94 8.39 8.44
N THR A 148 4.16 7.38 8.79
CA THR A 148 3.63 6.42 7.80
C THR A 148 2.77 7.15 6.77
N ARG A 149 1.87 8.04 7.22
CA ARG A 149 1.01 8.87 6.36
C ARG A 149 1.82 9.85 5.51
N LEU A 150 2.79 10.56 6.11
CA LEU A 150 3.71 11.44 5.38
C LEU A 150 4.51 10.66 4.33
N ASN A 151 5.00 9.46 4.67
CA ASN A 151 5.77 8.64 3.75
C ASN A 151 4.95 8.29 2.51
N VAL A 152 3.70 7.82 2.69
CA VAL A 152 2.80 7.51 1.57
C VAL A 152 2.58 8.75 0.68
N ALA A 153 2.26 9.90 1.27
CA ALA A 153 2.08 11.14 0.51
C ALA A 153 3.32 11.55 -0.29
N GLU A 154 4.52 11.43 0.29
CA GLU A 154 5.78 11.70 -0.40
C GLU A 154 6.06 10.70 -1.51
N GLN A 155 5.71 9.43 -1.33
CA GLN A 155 5.88 8.43 -2.38
C GLN A 155 4.93 8.66 -3.55
N ILE A 156 3.69 9.11 -3.29
CA ILE A 156 2.78 9.57 -4.34
C ILE A 156 3.32 10.80 -5.06
N TRP A 157 3.86 11.76 -4.31
CA TRP A 157 4.53 12.93 -4.87
C TRP A 157 5.70 12.53 -5.79
N ASN A 158 6.54 11.59 -5.35
CA ASN A 158 7.66 11.10 -6.14
C ASN A 158 7.22 10.35 -7.39
N LEU A 159 6.21 9.49 -7.26
CA LEU A 159 5.62 8.73 -8.35
C LEU A 159 5.04 9.66 -9.41
N GLY A 160 4.20 10.61 -8.99
CA GLY A 160 3.57 11.58 -9.87
C GLY A 160 4.57 12.48 -10.57
N ARG A 161 5.73 12.74 -9.98
CA ARG A 161 6.83 13.50 -10.60
C ARG A 161 7.79 12.68 -11.46
N SER A 162 7.63 11.36 -11.52
CA SER A 162 8.42 10.53 -12.41
C SER A 162 8.12 10.89 -13.87
N SER A 163 9.12 10.77 -14.75
CA SER A 163 8.90 11.00 -16.19
C SER A 163 7.83 10.06 -16.74
N ILE A 164 7.75 8.83 -16.23
CA ILE A 164 6.81 7.80 -16.67
C ILE A 164 5.35 8.27 -16.48
N VAL A 165 5.02 8.77 -15.29
CA VAL A 165 3.65 9.21 -14.96
C VAL A 165 3.34 10.55 -15.63
N GLN A 166 4.30 11.48 -15.64
CA GLN A 166 4.15 12.76 -16.34
C GLN A 166 3.90 12.56 -17.84
N ASP A 167 4.67 11.69 -18.49
CA ASP A 167 4.49 11.36 -19.91
C ASP A 167 3.17 10.64 -20.16
N ALA A 168 2.64 9.89 -19.18
CA ALA A 168 1.33 9.24 -19.27
C ALA A 168 0.18 10.25 -19.23
N TRP A 169 0.23 11.20 -18.29
CA TRP A 169 -0.75 12.27 -18.22
C TRP A 169 -0.65 13.20 -19.45
N ALA A 170 0.56 13.57 -19.87
CA ALA A 170 0.78 14.45 -21.01
C ALA A 170 0.25 13.87 -22.33
N ARG A 171 0.29 12.54 -22.51
CA ARG A 171 -0.28 11.86 -23.69
C ARG A 171 -1.78 11.51 -23.55
N GLY A 172 -2.42 11.94 -22.46
CA GLY A 172 -3.85 11.71 -22.20
C GLY A 172 -4.20 10.26 -21.83
N GLN A 173 -3.25 9.48 -21.31
CA GLN A 173 -3.56 8.17 -20.76
C GLN A 173 -4.33 8.34 -19.44
N ASP A 174 -5.46 7.64 -19.32
CA ASP A 174 -6.25 7.57 -18.09
C ASP A 174 -5.45 6.80 -17.02
N LEU A 175 -4.89 7.52 -16.06
CA LEU A 175 -4.03 7.00 -15.01
C LEU A 175 -4.25 7.80 -13.72
N THR A 176 -4.69 7.11 -12.67
CA THR A 176 -4.83 7.64 -11.32
C THR A 176 -3.71 7.09 -10.44
N ILE A 177 -3.15 7.94 -9.58
CA ILE A 177 -2.26 7.50 -8.51
C ILE A 177 -2.88 7.85 -7.16
N SER A 178 -2.87 6.90 -6.21
CA SER A 178 -3.56 7.07 -4.92
C SER A 178 -2.73 6.51 -3.75
N GLY A 179 -2.65 7.27 -2.67
CA GLY A 179 -2.05 6.85 -1.40
C GLY A 179 -3.07 6.19 -0.47
N LEU A 180 -2.72 5.03 0.08
CA LEU A 180 -3.52 4.31 1.09
C LEU A 180 -2.64 3.96 2.31
N VAL A 181 -3.26 3.81 3.47
CA VAL A 181 -2.62 3.23 4.65
C VAL A 181 -3.49 2.10 5.19
N TYR A 182 -2.91 0.91 5.29
CA TYR A 182 -3.56 -0.24 5.91
C TYR A 182 -3.30 -0.27 7.42
N ASN A 183 -4.34 -0.30 8.23
CA ASN A 183 -4.18 -0.55 9.65
C ASN A 183 -4.17 -2.06 9.93
N ILE A 184 -3.04 -2.55 10.44
CA ILE A 184 -2.84 -3.98 10.75
C ILE A 184 -3.70 -4.44 11.93
N GLU A 185 -4.10 -3.55 12.82
CA GLU A 185 -4.83 -3.91 14.04
C GLU A 185 -6.30 -4.24 13.81
N ASP A 186 -6.94 -3.51 12.90
CA ASP A 186 -8.37 -3.62 12.62
C ASP A 186 -8.67 -4.16 11.20
N GLY A 187 -7.69 -4.14 10.29
CA GLY A 187 -7.84 -4.66 8.93
C GLY A 187 -8.42 -3.67 7.93
N HIS A 188 -8.54 -2.38 8.29
CA HIS A 188 -9.13 -1.38 7.40
C HIS A 188 -8.08 -0.69 6.52
N LEU A 189 -8.42 -0.51 5.24
CA LEU A 189 -7.73 0.41 4.35
C LEU A 189 -8.29 1.81 4.56
N LEU A 190 -7.40 2.71 4.95
CA LEU A 190 -7.71 4.12 5.10
C LEU A 190 -7.27 4.85 3.83
N GLU A 191 -8.20 5.59 3.24
CA GLU A 191 -7.87 6.56 2.21
C GLU A 191 -7.02 7.67 2.85
N GLU A 192 -5.72 7.52 2.69
CA GLU A 192 -4.72 8.38 3.28
C GLU A 192 -3.89 9.00 2.17
N GLY A 193 -4.43 10.10 1.66
CA GLY A 193 -3.62 11.17 1.14
C GLY A 193 -3.17 11.03 -0.30
N VAL A 194 -3.46 12.11 -1.02
CA VAL A 194 -3.03 12.39 -2.39
C VAL A 194 -3.53 11.35 -3.38
N GLU A 195 -4.70 11.63 -3.94
CA GLU A 195 -5.09 11.11 -5.25
C GLU A 195 -4.69 12.15 -6.31
N ALA A 196 -4.25 11.70 -7.47
CA ALA A 196 -4.05 12.58 -8.62
C ALA A 196 -4.25 11.86 -9.95
N ARG A 197 -4.89 12.55 -10.89
CA ARG A 197 -5.06 12.12 -12.29
C ARG A 197 -4.34 13.04 -13.27
N SER A 198 -3.67 14.05 -12.76
CA SER A 198 -2.90 15.05 -13.51
C SER A 198 -1.82 15.68 -12.63
N ALA A 199 -0.89 16.40 -13.26
CA ALA A 199 0.17 17.11 -12.55
C ALA A 199 -0.39 18.25 -11.68
N GLU A 200 -1.45 18.91 -12.13
CA GLU A 200 -2.11 19.99 -11.42
C GLU A 200 -2.84 19.47 -10.17
N GLU A 201 -3.59 18.38 -10.30
CA GLU A 201 -4.24 17.73 -9.16
C GLU A 201 -3.21 17.24 -8.14
N LEU A 202 -2.09 16.68 -8.60
CA LEU A 202 -1.00 16.24 -7.74
C LEU A 202 -0.49 17.39 -6.86
N GLU A 203 -0.21 18.56 -7.46
CA GLU A 203 0.30 19.73 -6.73
C GLU A 203 -0.70 20.22 -5.67
N VAL A 204 -1.97 20.31 -6.03
CA VAL A 204 -3.03 20.79 -5.12
C VAL A 204 -3.28 19.79 -4.00
N ASN A 205 -3.49 18.52 -4.33
CA ASN A 205 -3.88 17.49 -3.38
C ASN A 205 -2.74 17.15 -2.42
N TYR A 206 -1.48 17.11 -2.89
CA TYR A 206 -0.33 16.94 -2.03
C TYR A 206 -0.19 18.10 -1.04
N ARG A 207 -0.26 19.35 -1.50
CA ARG A 207 -0.14 20.52 -0.61
C ARG A 207 -1.24 20.55 0.45
N ASN A 208 -2.48 20.32 0.06
CA ASN A 208 -3.62 20.30 0.97
C ASN A 208 -3.46 19.20 2.02
N TYR A 209 -3.06 18.00 1.60
CA TYR A 209 -2.88 16.88 2.49
C TYR A 209 -1.72 17.09 3.47
N ILE A 210 -0.57 17.58 3.00
CA ILE A 210 0.55 17.92 3.88
C ILE A 210 0.16 19.04 4.86
N ALA A 211 -0.54 20.07 4.41
CA ALA A 211 -1.02 21.14 5.30
C ALA A 211 -1.92 20.61 6.42
N ARG A 212 -2.82 19.67 6.11
CA ARG A 212 -3.65 18.97 7.09
C ARG A 212 -2.83 18.17 8.09
N LEU A 213 -1.86 17.38 7.62
CA LEU A 213 -1.01 16.57 8.50
C LEU A 213 -0.16 17.44 9.43
N LEU A 214 0.31 18.59 8.95
CA LEU A 214 1.14 19.52 9.72
C LEU A 214 0.41 20.20 10.89
N THR A 215 -0.93 20.13 10.93
CA THR A 215 -1.73 20.68 12.02
C THR A 215 -2.23 19.64 13.02
N LEU A 216 -1.94 18.35 12.79
CA LEU A 216 -2.43 17.27 13.65
C LEU A 216 -1.83 17.34 15.05
N THR A 217 -2.67 17.11 16.04
CA THR A 217 -2.31 16.90 17.44
C THR A 217 -2.63 15.47 17.87
N ASP A 218 -2.11 15.05 19.03
CA ASP A 218 -2.48 13.76 19.62
C ASP A 218 -4.01 13.64 19.81
N GLN A 219 -4.70 14.74 20.16
CA GLN A 219 -6.15 14.74 20.35
C GLN A 219 -6.91 14.54 19.03
N ASP A 220 -6.42 15.11 17.92
CA ASP A 220 -7.04 14.92 16.61
C ASP A 220 -6.91 13.47 16.15
N LEU A 221 -5.75 12.83 16.38
CA LEU A 221 -5.50 11.44 16.04
C LEU A 221 -6.36 10.47 16.88
N GLU A 222 -6.48 10.72 18.19
CA GLU A 222 -7.38 9.98 19.06
C GLU A 222 -8.84 10.10 18.60
N GLN A 223 -9.26 11.30 18.18
CA GLN A 223 -10.60 11.52 17.66
C GLN A 223 -10.82 10.80 16.32
N GLU A 224 -9.83 10.79 15.42
CA GLU A 224 -9.90 10.02 14.16
C GLU A 224 -10.11 8.52 14.43
N VAL A 225 -9.42 7.95 15.43
CA VAL A 225 -9.62 6.54 15.85
C VAL A 225 -11.04 6.30 16.34
N LEU A 226 -11.57 7.18 17.19
CA LEU A 226 -12.93 7.07 17.72
C LEU A 226 -13.98 7.18 16.61
N ASP A 227 -13.79 8.11 15.68
CA ASP A 227 -14.70 8.32 14.55
C ASP A 227 -14.72 7.09 13.62
N ARG A 228 -13.56 6.46 13.38
CA ARG A 228 -13.46 5.20 12.64
C ARG A 228 -14.21 4.06 13.34
N ALA A 229 -13.95 3.85 14.62
CA ALA A 229 -14.60 2.79 15.40
C ALA A 229 -16.14 2.97 15.48
N ASN A 230 -16.63 4.21 15.44
CA ASN A 230 -18.07 4.48 15.39
C ASN A 230 -18.67 4.20 14.01
N LYS A 231 -17.95 4.52 12.92
CA LYS A 231 -18.39 4.19 11.55
C LYS A 231 -18.47 2.68 11.33
N ASP A 232 -17.48 1.93 11.81
CA ASP A 232 -17.47 0.46 11.63
C ASP A 232 -18.65 -0.20 12.36
N LYS A 233 -19.01 0.29 13.56
CA LYS A 233 -20.21 -0.17 14.27
C LYS A 233 -21.50 0.12 13.51
N GLN A 234 -21.60 1.30 12.88
CA GLN A 234 -22.77 1.64 12.06
C GLN A 234 -22.87 0.74 10.82
N ALA A 235 -21.74 0.49 10.15
CA ALA A 235 -21.70 -0.39 8.99
C ALA A 235 -22.03 -1.85 9.35
N SER A 236 -21.55 -2.35 10.49
CA SER A 236 -21.88 -3.72 10.95
C SER A 236 -23.37 -3.88 11.29
N ASP A 237 -23.99 -2.85 11.89
CA ASP A 237 -25.42 -2.86 12.21
C ASP A 237 -26.28 -2.84 10.92
N GLU A 238 -25.80 -2.18 9.86
CA GLU A 238 -26.43 -2.17 8.54
C GLU A 238 -26.27 -3.52 7.81
N ASP A 239 -25.07 -4.10 7.80
CA ASP A 239 -24.79 -5.41 7.17
C ASP A 239 -25.55 -6.56 7.86
N GLU A 240 -25.67 -6.55 9.19
CA GLU A 240 -26.47 -7.53 9.93
C GLU A 240 -27.98 -7.43 9.61
N SER A 241 -28.45 -6.24 9.21
CA SER A 241 -29.83 -6.03 8.79
C SER A 241 -30.12 -6.49 7.36
N GLU A 242 -29.09 -6.61 6.52
CA GLU A 242 -29.17 -7.02 5.10
C GLU A 242 -28.73 -8.47 4.82
N ALA A 243 -28.12 -9.16 5.79
CA ALA A 243 -27.57 -10.50 5.62
C ALA A 243 -28.65 -11.58 5.31
N LYS A 244 -28.79 -11.94 4.03
CA LYS A 244 -29.24 -13.27 3.60
C LYS A 244 -28.08 -14.26 3.76
N PRO A 245 -28.33 -15.54 4.07
CA PRO A 245 -27.27 -16.53 4.26
C PRO A 245 -26.56 -16.81 2.94
N HIS A 246 -25.47 -16.09 2.67
CA HIS A 246 -24.49 -16.45 1.65
C HIS A 246 -23.43 -17.32 2.30
N ASN A 247 -23.21 -18.48 1.69
CA ASN A 247 -22.35 -19.54 2.20
C ASN A 247 -20.88 -19.22 1.86
N ASP A 248 -20.34 -18.18 2.49
CA ASP A 248 -18.93 -17.78 2.32
C ASP A 248 -18.06 -18.48 3.35
N LEU A 249 -17.55 -19.64 2.95
CA LEU A 249 -16.40 -20.25 3.59
C LEU A 249 -15.40 -20.58 2.50
N ASP A 250 -14.50 -19.66 2.17
CA ASP A 250 -13.25 -19.99 1.46
C ASP A 250 -12.20 -18.87 1.59
N TYR A 251 -11.55 -18.83 2.76
CA TYR A 251 -10.14 -18.45 2.83
C TYR A 251 -9.37 -19.67 3.35
N TYR A 252 -8.25 -20.02 2.67
CA TYR A 252 -7.26 -21.12 2.88
C TYR A 252 -7.27 -22.34 1.91
#